data_AF-A0AAE0M1K3-F1
#
_entry.id   AF-A0AAE0M1K3-F1
#
_cell.length_a   1.000
_cell.length_b   1.000
_cell.length_c   1.000
_cell.angle_alpha   90.00
_cell.angle_beta   90.00
_cell.angle_gamma   90.00
#
_symmetry.space_group_name_H-M   'P 1'
#
loop_
_entity.id
_entity.type
_entity.pdbx_description
1 polymer ?
#
loop_
_entity_poly.entity_id
_entity_poly.type
_entity_poly.pdbx_seq_one_letter_code
_entity_poly.pdbx_strand_id
1 'polypeptide(L)'
;MRGNKYRVYGAAFSRDRISNNPSLEAAYGPAIFHWGLWVEPKNSKGQGCLLHVEDHPQMNSRTGVIPGGWKFGYRETSAYQSQRFIGRIMIGKLPAGIGPEELKARLATIAVPRQGSEENCITWQFVIDKFMAYALQRFKKWYSSGTWLRAGKAESYVKRKFP
;
A
#
# COMPACT_ATOMS: atom_id res chain seq x y z
N MET A 1 8.94 29.89 2.02
CA MET A 1 8.46 28.74 1.22
C MET A 1 7.51 27.89 2.08
N ARG A 2 6.22 27.78 1.73
CA ARG A 2 5.29 26.90 2.44
C ARG A 2 5.63 25.45 2.08
N GLY A 3 6.39 24.77 2.94
CA GLY A 3 6.74 23.36 2.73
C GLY A 3 5.48 22.52 2.53
N ASN A 4 5.42 21.81 1.41
CA ASN A 4 4.32 20.90 1.11
C ASN A 4 4.28 19.81 2.20
N LYS A 5 3.28 19.88 3.09
CA LYS A 5 3.09 18.90 4.15
C LYS A 5 2.50 17.64 3.51
N TYR A 6 3.29 16.59 3.35
CA TYR A 6 2.80 15.31 2.86
C TYR A 6 2.21 14.47 4.01
N ARG A 7 1.18 13.72 3.69
CA ARG A 7 0.53 12.75 4.59
C ARG A 7 0.89 11.36 4.11
N VAL A 8 1.20 10.48 5.06
CA VAL A 8 1.54 9.08 4.81
C VAL A 8 0.39 8.21 5.26
N TYR A 9 0.05 7.23 4.44
CA TYR A 9 -1.04 6.30 4.66
C TYR A 9 -0.58 4.87 4.41
N GLY A 10 -1.16 3.91 5.13
CA GLY A 10 -1.22 2.53 4.67
C GLY A 10 -2.37 2.40 3.67
N ALA A 11 -2.10 1.82 2.50
CA ALA A 11 -3.08 1.60 1.44
C ALA A 11 -3.24 0.11 1.16
N ALA A 12 -4.46 -0.29 0.84
CA ALA A 12 -4.78 -1.66 0.46
C ALA A 12 -5.45 -1.72 -0.91
N PHE A 13 -5.12 -2.80 -1.62
CA PHE A 13 -5.60 -3.10 -2.95
C PHE A 13 -6.14 -4.53 -2.99
N SER A 14 -7.25 -4.74 -3.70
CA SER A 14 -7.76 -6.09 -3.94
C SER A 14 -6.81 -6.87 -4.84
N ARG A 15 -6.63 -8.15 -4.52
CA ARG A 15 -5.91 -9.14 -5.32
C ARG A 15 -6.95 -10.02 -6.01
N ASP A 16 -6.90 -10.03 -7.33
CA ASP A 16 -7.82 -10.84 -8.13
C ASP A 16 -7.71 -12.32 -7.72
N ARG A 17 -8.86 -13.00 -7.58
CA ARG A 17 -8.97 -14.41 -7.17
C ARG A 17 -8.56 -14.73 -5.71
N ILE A 18 -7.97 -13.77 -4.99
CA ILE A 18 -7.55 -13.93 -3.60
C ILE A 18 -8.49 -13.15 -2.68
N SER A 19 -8.61 -11.83 -2.85
CA SER A 19 -9.46 -10.99 -2.00
C SER A 19 -10.94 -11.33 -2.06
N ASN A 20 -11.40 -11.90 -3.18
CA ASN A 20 -12.78 -12.30 -3.40
C ASN A 20 -13.06 -13.75 -2.97
N ASN A 21 -12.08 -14.47 -2.41
CA ASN A 21 -12.24 -15.85 -1.97
C ASN A 21 -12.09 -15.97 -0.44
N PRO A 22 -13.20 -16.02 0.32
CA PRO A 22 -13.16 -16.12 1.78
C PRO A 22 -12.40 -17.35 2.30
N SER A 23 -12.36 -18.46 1.56
CA SER A 23 -11.65 -19.67 2.01
C SER A 23 -10.14 -19.48 2.10
N LEU A 24 -9.59 -18.48 1.39
CA LEU A 24 -8.17 -18.15 1.42
C LEU A 24 -7.80 -17.24 2.59
N GLU A 25 -8.77 -16.75 3.37
CA GLU A 25 -8.51 -15.85 4.49
C GLU A 25 -7.65 -16.50 5.58
N ALA A 26 -7.91 -17.76 5.91
CA ALA A 26 -7.14 -18.48 6.92
C ALA A 26 -5.67 -18.67 6.49
N ALA A 27 -5.43 -18.88 5.20
CA ALA A 27 -4.08 -19.11 4.66
C ALA A 27 -3.30 -17.81 4.44
N TYR A 28 -3.97 -16.75 3.97
CA TYR A 28 -3.31 -15.50 3.57
C TYR A 28 -3.36 -14.41 4.66
N GLY A 29 -4.28 -14.49 5.62
CA GLY A 29 -4.42 -13.50 6.68
C GLY A 29 -4.50 -12.06 6.12
N PRO A 30 -3.67 -11.11 6.61
CA PRO A 30 -3.62 -9.75 6.06
C PRO A 30 -3.19 -9.66 4.58
N ALA A 31 -2.42 -10.64 4.09
CA ALA A 31 -1.94 -10.72 2.71
C ALA A 31 -3.04 -11.13 1.71
N ILE A 32 -4.30 -11.29 2.17
CA ILE A 32 -5.47 -11.41 1.31
C ILE A 32 -5.68 -10.16 0.45
N PHE A 33 -5.15 -9.01 0.90
CA PHE A 33 -5.00 -7.79 0.12
C PHE A 33 -3.54 -7.55 -0.23
N HIS A 34 -3.30 -6.75 -1.26
CA HIS A 34 -1.98 -6.18 -1.56
C HIS A 34 -1.84 -4.85 -0.83
N TRP A 35 -0.65 -4.58 -0.27
CA TRP A 35 -0.42 -3.42 0.58
C TRP A 35 0.71 -2.55 0.06
N GLY A 36 0.61 -1.25 0.33
CA GLY A 36 1.68 -0.30 0.07
C GLY A 36 1.52 0.98 0.89
N LEU A 37 2.57 1.80 0.89
CA LEU A 37 2.53 3.14 1.45
C LEU A 37 2.00 4.10 0.40
N TRP A 38 1.00 4.88 0.78
CA TRP A 38 0.46 5.95 -0.05
C TRP A 38 0.88 7.29 0.52
N VAL A 39 1.46 8.15 -0.30
CA VAL A 39 1.86 9.50 0.09
C VAL A 39 1.16 10.51 -0.79
N GLU A 40 0.48 11.47 -0.17
CA GLU A 40 -0.22 12.54 -0.88
C GLU A 40 0.02 13.89 -0.20
N PRO A 41 0.03 15.00 -0.97
CA PRO A 41 0.02 16.34 -0.40
C PRO A 41 -1.17 16.56 0.53
N LYS A 42 -1.00 17.35 1.58
CA LYS A 42 -2.11 17.83 2.41
C LYS A 42 -3.17 18.48 1.51
N ASN A 43 -4.43 18.10 1.72
CA ASN A 43 -5.61 18.55 0.96
C ASN A 43 -5.67 18.02 -0.49
N SER A 44 -4.81 17.08 -0.86
CA SER A 44 -4.99 16.31 -2.08
C SER A 44 -6.35 15.60 -2.06
N LYS A 45 -7.04 15.62 -3.20
CA LYS A 45 -8.26 14.83 -3.43
C LYS A 45 -7.90 13.43 -3.91
N GLY A 46 -6.94 12.78 -3.26
CA GLY A 46 -6.50 11.42 -3.63
C GLY A 46 -5.50 11.31 -4.77
N GLN A 47 -4.88 12.40 -5.21
CA GLN A 47 -3.66 12.36 -6.01
C GLN A 47 -2.45 12.10 -5.10
N GLY A 48 -1.59 11.17 -5.48
CA GLY A 48 -0.44 10.83 -4.67
C GLY A 48 0.50 9.86 -5.37
N CYS A 49 1.30 9.18 -4.57
CA CYS A 49 2.20 8.15 -5.03
C CYS A 49 2.07 6.91 -4.14
N LEU A 50 2.22 5.76 -4.78
CA LEU A 50 2.26 4.45 -4.15
C LEU A 50 3.71 3.97 -4.11
N LEU A 51 4.16 3.57 -2.92
CA LEU A 51 5.42 2.88 -2.70
C LEU A 51 5.10 1.49 -2.14
N HIS A 52 5.50 0.43 -2.82
CA HIS A 52 5.13 -0.94 -2.45
C HIS A 52 6.19 -1.93 -2.90
N VAL A 53 6.07 -3.18 -2.45
CA VAL A 53 6.79 -4.31 -3.05
C VAL A 53 5.78 -5.27 -3.66
N GLU A 54 6.05 -5.74 -4.88
CA GLU A 54 5.20 -6.67 -5.59
C GLU A 54 6.03 -7.86 -6.08
N ASP A 55 5.50 -9.07 -5.94
CA ASP A 55 6.10 -10.26 -6.52
C ASP A 55 5.75 -10.33 -8.00
N HIS A 56 6.76 -10.26 -8.86
CA HIS A 56 6.59 -10.37 -10.29
C HIS A 56 6.81 -11.82 -10.73
N PRO A 57 5.87 -12.43 -11.48
CA PRO A 57 6.14 -13.71 -12.07
C PRO A 57 7.30 -13.59 -13.07
N GLN A 58 8.03 -14.68 -13.25
CA GLN A 58 8.98 -14.79 -14.35
C GLN A 58 8.22 -14.62 -15.68
N MET A 59 8.79 -13.85 -16.61
CA MET A 59 8.18 -13.59 -17.91
C MET A 59 9.14 -13.96 -19.04
N ASN A 60 8.59 -14.48 -20.14
CA ASN A 60 9.35 -14.68 -21.36
C ASN A 60 9.34 -13.38 -22.18
N SER A 61 10.50 -13.00 -22.71
CA SER A 61 10.64 -11.88 -23.65
C SER A 61 11.41 -12.32 -24.88
N ARG A 62 11.37 -11.51 -25.95
CA ARG A 62 12.09 -11.78 -27.21
C ARG A 62 13.60 -11.96 -27.00
N THR A 63 14.17 -11.36 -25.96
CA THR A 63 15.60 -11.38 -25.64
C THR A 63 15.96 -12.37 -24.52
N GLY A 64 15.02 -13.21 -24.10
CA GLY A 64 15.22 -14.20 -23.04
C GLY A 64 14.27 -14.05 -21.86
N VAL A 65 14.57 -14.76 -20.78
CA VAL A 65 13.76 -14.79 -19.57
C VAL A 65 13.99 -13.53 -18.75
N ILE A 66 12.92 -12.79 -18.46
CA ILE A 66 12.95 -11.72 -17.46
C ILE A 66 12.74 -12.39 -16.10
N PRO A 67 13.73 -12.33 -15.19
CA PRO A 67 13.61 -12.95 -13.89
C PRO A 67 12.45 -12.33 -13.10
N GLY A 68 11.70 -13.23 -12.46
CA GLY A 68 10.66 -12.86 -11.51
C GLY A 68 11.22 -12.41 -10.17
N GLY A 69 10.34 -12.41 -9.18
CA GLY A 69 10.63 -12.14 -7.78
C GLY A 69 10.16 -10.77 -7.32
N TRP A 70 10.37 -10.53 -6.03
CA TRP A 70 9.97 -9.31 -5.35
C TRP A 70 10.71 -8.08 -5.86
N LYS A 71 9.96 -7.03 -6.20
CA LYS A 71 10.51 -5.76 -6.67
C LYS A 71 9.87 -4.61 -5.91
N PHE A 72 10.69 -3.63 -5.55
CA PHE A 72 10.21 -2.35 -5.04
C PHE A 72 9.65 -1.50 -6.20
N GLY A 73 8.45 -0.99 -6.02
CA GLY A 73 7.71 -0.18 -6.98
C GLY A 73 7.41 1.21 -6.44
N TYR A 74 7.58 2.21 -7.29
CA TYR A 74 7.13 3.59 -7.08
C TYR A 74 6.22 3.99 -8.24
N ARG A 75 5.04 4.51 -7.93
CA ARG A 75 4.07 4.94 -8.95
C ARG A 75 3.35 6.20 -8.53
N GLU A 76 3.39 7.23 -9.37
CA GLU A 76 2.46 8.36 -9.28
C GLU A 76 1.10 7.95 -9.81
N THR A 77 0.04 8.20 -9.04
CA THR A 77 -1.29 7.67 -9.35
C THR A 77 -2.37 8.43 -8.56
N SER A 78 -3.63 8.07 -8.78
CA SER A 78 -4.74 8.56 -7.97
C SER A 78 -5.57 7.43 -7.37
N ALA A 79 -6.18 7.73 -6.22
CA ALA A 79 -7.11 6.84 -5.52
C ALA A 79 -8.36 6.46 -6.36
N TYR A 80 -8.55 7.10 -7.52
CA TYR A 80 -9.67 6.87 -8.44
C TYR A 80 -9.26 6.14 -9.72
N GLN A 81 -7.96 6.06 -10.03
CA GLN A 81 -7.46 5.42 -11.25
C GLN A 81 -7.41 3.90 -11.13
N SER A 82 -7.09 3.35 -9.95
CA SER A 82 -6.98 1.91 -9.76
C SER A 82 -8.34 1.30 -9.42
N GLN A 83 -8.78 0.35 -10.24
CA GLN A 83 -9.97 -0.47 -9.96
C GLN A 83 -9.77 -1.43 -8.79
N ARG A 84 -8.51 -1.65 -8.38
CA ARG A 84 -8.16 -2.52 -7.25
C ARG A 84 -8.01 -1.72 -5.95
N PHE A 85 -8.01 -0.39 -5.97
CA PHE A 85 -7.78 0.40 -4.76
C PHE A 85 -9.00 0.38 -3.83
N ILE A 86 -8.82 -0.22 -2.64
CA ILE A 86 -9.88 -0.35 -1.63
C ILE A 86 -9.98 0.94 -0.82
N GLY A 87 -8.83 1.45 -0.39
CA GLY A 87 -8.76 2.66 0.42
C GLY A 87 -7.39 2.88 1.04
N ARG A 88 -7.28 3.96 1.82
CA ARG A 88 -6.07 4.33 2.56
C ARG A 88 -6.38 4.85 3.95
N ILE A 89 -5.48 4.59 4.89
CA ILE A 89 -5.61 4.99 6.28
C ILE A 89 -4.38 5.79 6.68
N MET A 90 -4.56 7.04 7.10
CA MET A 90 -3.47 7.93 7.48
C MET A 90 -2.79 7.39 8.72
N ILE A 91 -1.47 7.24 8.63
CA ILE A 91 -0.60 6.82 9.73
C ILE A 91 0.29 7.97 10.24
N GLY A 92 0.50 9.01 9.43
CA GLY A 92 1.33 10.13 9.85
C GLY A 92 1.52 11.20 8.79
N LYS A 93 2.56 12.01 8.99
CA LYS A 93 2.98 13.11 8.11
C LYS A 93 4.48 12.96 7.86
N LEU A 94 4.94 13.33 6.67
CA LEU A 94 6.37 13.48 6.44
C LEU A 94 6.88 14.75 7.13
N PRO A 95 8.15 14.75 7.62
CA PRO A 95 8.77 15.97 8.09
C PRO A 95 8.80 17.05 7.01
N ALA A 96 8.88 18.32 7.43
CA ALA A 96 8.96 19.43 6.48
C ALA A 96 10.22 19.30 5.61
N GLY A 97 10.09 19.49 4.30
CA GLY A 97 11.18 19.34 3.34
C GLY A 97 11.33 17.93 2.78
N ILE A 98 10.76 16.91 3.44
CA ILE A 98 10.82 15.53 2.97
C ILE A 98 9.64 15.25 2.02
N GLY A 99 9.98 14.92 0.77
CA GLY A 99 9.01 14.60 -0.28
C GLY A 99 8.95 13.10 -0.61
N PRO A 100 8.03 12.70 -1.50
CA PRO A 100 7.91 11.35 -2.01
C PRO A 100 9.21 10.74 -2.57
N GLU A 101 9.99 11.51 -3.34
CA GLU A 101 11.23 11.02 -3.94
C GLU A 101 12.30 10.68 -2.89
N GLU A 102 12.40 11.46 -1.82
CA GLU A 102 13.32 11.14 -0.73
C GLU A 102 12.86 9.90 0.04
N LEU A 103 11.55 9.78 0.29
CA LEU A 103 11.00 8.56 0.90
C LEU A 103 11.26 7.34 0.02
N LYS A 104 11.06 7.44 -1.29
CA LYS A 104 11.37 6.39 -2.28
C LYS A 104 12.84 6.00 -2.23
N ALA A 105 13.76 6.97 -2.24
CA ALA A 105 15.19 6.69 -2.14
C ALA A 105 15.54 5.91 -0.86
N ARG A 106 14.94 6.29 0.27
CA ARG A 106 15.12 5.57 1.55
C ARG A 106 14.50 4.18 1.56
N LEU A 107 13.29 4.01 1.02
CA LEU A 107 12.62 2.71 0.98
C LEU A 107 13.29 1.75 -0.02
N ALA A 108 13.91 2.27 -1.08
CA ALA A 108 14.65 1.47 -2.05
C ALA A 108 15.90 0.80 -1.45
N THR A 109 16.41 1.28 -0.31
CA THR A 109 17.53 0.63 0.40
C THR A 109 17.07 -0.48 1.36
N ILE A 110 15.77 -0.60 1.63
CA ILE A 110 15.22 -1.64 2.49
C ILE A 110 15.13 -2.94 1.68
N ALA A 111 15.63 -4.04 2.24
CA ALA A 111 15.55 -5.34 1.61
C ALA A 111 14.08 -5.69 1.29
N VAL A 112 13.84 -6.08 0.03
CA VAL A 112 12.55 -6.63 -0.40
C VAL A 112 12.38 -8.04 0.18
N PRO A 113 11.14 -8.58 0.23
CA PRO A 113 10.90 -9.93 0.71
C PRO A 113 11.77 -10.98 0.00
N ARG A 114 12.26 -11.96 0.78
CA ARG A 114 13.05 -13.06 0.23
C ARG A 114 12.19 -14.03 -0.56
N GLN A 115 12.61 -14.35 -1.78
CA GLN A 115 11.93 -15.32 -2.63
C GLN A 115 11.86 -16.70 -1.95
N GLY A 116 10.71 -17.36 -2.04
CA GLY A 116 10.52 -18.70 -1.48
C GLY A 116 10.40 -18.75 0.05
N SER A 117 10.30 -17.60 0.71
CA SER A 117 10.02 -17.50 2.16
C SER A 117 8.54 -17.11 2.41
N GLU A 118 8.15 -17.00 3.68
CA GLU A 118 6.84 -16.48 4.09
C GLU A 118 6.73 -14.94 4.01
N GLU A 119 7.84 -14.27 3.71
CA GLU A 119 7.88 -12.81 3.59
C GLU A 119 7.06 -12.31 2.39
N ASN A 120 6.40 -11.17 2.56
CA ASN A 120 5.50 -10.58 1.57
C ASN A 120 5.36 -9.05 1.75
N CYS A 121 4.45 -8.42 0.99
CA CYS A 121 4.24 -6.96 1.08
C CYS A 121 3.87 -6.46 2.49
N ILE A 122 3.25 -7.29 3.34
CA ILE A 122 2.95 -6.95 4.73
C ILE A 122 4.23 -6.90 5.56
N THR A 123 5.06 -7.94 5.47
CA THR A 123 6.29 -8.04 6.27
C THR A 123 7.26 -6.94 5.87
N TRP A 124 7.29 -6.54 4.59
CA TRP A 124 8.06 -5.40 4.12
C TRP A 124 7.55 -4.06 4.64
N GLN A 125 6.23 -3.88 4.75
CA GLN A 125 5.64 -2.60 5.11
C GLN A 125 5.79 -2.26 6.60
N PHE A 126 6.25 -3.19 7.45
CA PHE A 126 6.53 -3.01 8.88
C PHE A 126 5.60 -2.00 9.57
N VAL A 127 4.44 -2.46 10.02
CA VAL A 127 3.60 -1.64 10.88
C VAL A 127 3.16 -2.45 12.09
N ILE A 128 3.33 -1.82 13.25
CA ILE A 128 2.86 -2.23 14.58
C ILE A 128 1.58 -3.08 14.46
N ASP A 129 1.55 -4.25 15.06
CA ASP A 129 0.44 -5.22 14.99
C ASP A 129 -0.94 -4.58 15.20
N LYS A 130 -1.01 -3.59 16.11
CA LYS A 130 -2.25 -2.84 16.41
C LYS A 130 -2.76 -2.01 15.23
N PHE A 131 -1.88 -1.41 14.43
CA PHE A 131 -2.30 -0.72 13.21
C PHE A 131 -2.77 -1.72 12.17
N MET A 132 -2.02 -2.82 11.96
CA MET A 132 -2.36 -3.80 10.94
C MET A 132 -3.70 -4.47 11.23
N ALA A 133 -3.98 -4.82 12.49
CA ALA A 133 -5.27 -5.36 12.90
C ALA A 133 -6.42 -4.38 12.63
N TYR A 134 -6.25 -3.09 13.00
CA TYR A 134 -7.23 -2.06 12.70
C TYR A 134 -7.43 -1.86 11.20
N ALA A 135 -6.34 -1.69 10.46
CA ALA A 135 -6.37 -1.43 9.03
C ALA A 135 -7.04 -2.58 8.28
N LEU A 136 -6.70 -3.82 8.61
CA LEU A 136 -7.31 -5.01 8.04
C LEU A 136 -8.83 -5.04 8.29
N GLN A 137 -9.27 -4.76 9.52
CA GLN A 137 -10.69 -4.69 9.86
C GLN A 137 -11.42 -3.63 9.01
N ARG A 138 -10.82 -2.44 8.85
CA ARG A 138 -11.41 -1.35 8.05
C ARG A 138 -11.47 -1.70 6.57
N PHE A 139 -10.38 -2.23 6.00
CA PHE A 139 -10.33 -2.61 4.60
C PHE A 139 -11.30 -3.75 4.28
N LYS A 140 -11.41 -4.76 5.15
CA LYS A 140 -12.45 -5.80 5.02
C LYS A 140 -13.84 -5.18 5.01
N LYS A 141 -14.15 -4.29 5.96
CA LYS A 141 -15.45 -3.61 6.00
C LYS A 141 -15.76 -2.84 4.71
N TRP A 142 -14.79 -2.08 4.19
CA TRP A 142 -14.97 -1.34 2.93
C TRP A 142 -15.08 -2.27 1.73
N TYR A 143 -14.29 -3.34 1.70
CA TYR A 143 -14.31 -4.33 0.63
C TYR A 143 -15.65 -5.05 0.57
N SER A 144 -16.13 -5.58 1.70
CA SER A 144 -17.40 -6.29 1.81
C SER A 144 -18.63 -5.41 1.54
N SER A 145 -18.52 -4.08 1.71
CA SER A 145 -19.65 -3.20 1.39
C SER A 145 -19.88 -2.99 -0.10
N GLY A 146 -18.99 -3.45 -0.99
CA GLY A 146 -19.09 -3.29 -2.46
C GLY A 146 -18.95 -1.85 -2.99
N THR A 147 -19.10 -0.85 -2.13
CA THR A 147 -19.04 0.60 -2.44
C THR A 147 -17.64 1.20 -2.42
N TRP A 148 -16.59 0.37 -2.46
CA TRP A 148 -15.20 0.83 -2.41
C TRP A 148 -14.64 1.19 -3.79
N LEU A 149 -15.17 0.58 -4.86
CA LEU A 149 -14.75 0.84 -6.24
C LEU A 149 -14.84 2.33 -6.57
N ARG A 150 -13.68 2.95 -6.84
CA ARG A 150 -13.52 4.39 -7.14
C ARG A 150 -14.05 5.33 -6.06
N ALA A 151 -14.29 4.85 -4.84
CA ALA A 151 -14.77 5.71 -3.75
C ALA A 151 -13.62 6.47 -3.06
N GLY A 152 -12.38 6.06 -3.29
CA GLY A 152 -11.19 6.71 -2.74
C GLY A 152 -11.19 6.76 -1.20
N LYS A 153 -11.74 5.73 -0.53
CA LYS A 153 -11.97 5.70 0.92
C LYS A 153 -10.70 6.12 1.68
N ALA A 154 -10.88 7.06 2.60
CA ALA A 154 -9.80 7.60 3.42
C ALA A 154 -10.26 7.74 4.87
N GLU A 155 -9.45 7.26 5.81
CA GLU A 155 -9.66 7.45 7.25
C GLU A 155 -8.34 7.83 7.93
N SER A 156 -8.39 8.37 9.14
CA SER A 156 -7.22 8.63 9.97
C SER A 156 -7.15 7.60 11.10
N TYR A 157 -6.10 6.77 11.13
CA TYR A 157 -5.85 5.90 12.28
C TYR A 157 -5.50 6.72 13.52
N VAL A 158 -4.93 7.89 13.31
CA VAL A 158 -4.14 8.57 14.33
C VAL A 158 -4.94 9.36 15.37
N LYS A 159 -6.30 9.35 15.38
CA LYS A 159 -7.32 10.06 16.23
C LYS A 159 -6.88 10.79 17.56
N ARG A 160 -5.70 11.37 17.62
CA ARG A 160 -4.94 11.89 18.74
C ARG A 160 -4.53 13.29 18.29
N LYS A 161 -4.77 14.29 19.12
CA LYS A 161 -4.26 15.64 18.89
C LYS A 161 -2.73 15.53 18.81
N PHE A 162 -2.14 15.88 17.68
CA PHE A 162 -0.71 16.13 17.58
C PHE A 162 -0.52 17.64 17.68
N PRO A 163 0.55 18.10 18.37
CA PRO A 163 0.82 19.52 18.56
C PRO A 163 0.85 20.31 17.24
#